data_AF-A0A9E1JPX9-F1
#
_entry.id   AF-A0A9E1JPX9-F1
#
_cell.length_a   1.000
_cell.length_b   1.000
_cell.length_c   1.000
_cell.angle_alpha   90.00
_cell.angle_beta   90.00
_cell.angle_gamma   90.00
#
_symmetry.space_group_name_H-M   'P 1'
#
loop_
_entity.id
_entity.type
_entity.pdbx_description
1 polymer ?
#
loop_
_entity_poly.entity_id
_entity_poly.type
_entity_poly.pdbx_seq_one_letter_code
_entity_poly.pdbx_strand_id
1 'polypeptide(L)' 'MKQETELRNILKTALAKMMKTSRPSVDRLLDPKNSSITLLTLENVAAALGKKLKHQFALSINPSIIKL' A
#
# COMPACT_ATOMS: atom_id res chain seq x y z
N MET A 1 -14.20 18.91 -5.54
CA MET A 1 -12.73 19.05 -5.50
C MET A 1 -12.18 19.24 -4.08
N LYS A 2 -12.50 20.33 -3.33
CA LYS A 2 -11.95 20.59 -1.98
C LYS A 2 -12.24 19.51 -0.91
N GLN A 3 -13.45 18.95 -0.91
CA GLN A 3 -13.88 17.99 0.11
C GLN A 3 -13.16 16.63 0.00
N GLU A 4 -12.85 16.18 -1.22
CA GLU A 4 -12.18 14.90 -1.43
C GLU A 4 -10.72 14.94 -0.94
N THR A 5 -10.04 16.08 -1.13
CA THR A 5 -8.67 16.28 -0.63
C THR A 5 -8.60 16.33 0.90
N GLU A 6 -9.61 16.91 1.55
CA GLU A 6 -9.69 16.99 3.01
C GLU A 6 -9.98 15.63 3.63
N LEU A 7 -10.93 14.88 3.08
CA LEU A 7 -11.23 13.50 3.50
C LEU A 7 -10.00 12.59 3.36
N ARG A 8 -9.26 12.69 2.26
CA ARG A 8 -8.00 11.94 2.06
C ARG A 8 -6.94 12.31 3.10
N ASN A 9 -6.83 13.57 3.50
CA ASN A 9 -5.88 14.00 4.53
C ASN A 9 -6.24 13.46 5.93
N ILE A 10 -7.53 13.46 6.28
CA ILE A 10 -8.02 12.87 7.54
C ILE A 10 -7.73 11.37 7.57
N LEU A 11 -8.03 10.65 6.48
CA LEU A 11 -7.77 9.21 6.36
C LEU A 11 -6.28 8.87 6.49
N LYS A 12 -5.39 9.63 5.86
CA LYS A 12 -3.93 9.44 5.97
C LYS A 12 -3.42 9.64 7.41
N THR A 13 -3.94 10.66 8.08
CA THR A 13 -3.59 10.95 9.48
C THR A 13 -4.10 9.87 10.43
N ALA A 14 -5.33 9.39 10.21
CA ALA A 14 -5.91 8.31 10.98
C ALA A 14 -5.11 7.01 10.80
N LEU A 15 -4.79 6.65 9.55
CA LEU A 15 -3.99 5.47 9.25
C LEU A 15 -2.59 5.55 9.86
N ALA A 16 -1.93 6.71 9.81
CA ALA A 16 -0.62 6.91 10.44
C ALA A 16 -0.66 6.65 11.95
N LYS A 17 -1.70 7.14 12.64
CA LYS A 17 -1.92 6.87 14.07
C LYS A 17 -2.16 5.37 14.33
N MET A 18 -3.02 4.72 13.54
CA MET A 18 -3.34 3.30 13.68
C MET A 18 -2.10 2.42 13.47
N MET A 19 -1.25 2.76 12.48
CA MET A 19 0.01 2.08 12.19
C MET A 19 1.17 2.48 13.10
N LYS A 20 0.96 3.42 14.04
CA LYS A 20 2.02 3.99 14.90
C LYS A 20 3.23 4.48 14.11
N THR A 21 2.98 5.16 13.00
CA THR A 21 4.03 5.71 12.11
C THR A 21 3.76 7.19 11.81
N SER A 22 4.69 7.83 11.12
CA SER A 22 4.55 9.22 10.70
C SER A 22 3.69 9.34 9.43
N ARG A 23 3.00 10.49 9.27
CA ARG A 23 2.22 10.79 8.06
C ARG A 23 3.04 10.64 6.76
N PRO A 24 4.30 11.13 6.68
CA PRO A 24 5.13 10.92 5.48
C PRO A 24 5.36 9.44 5.13
N SER A 25 5.40 8.54 6.12
CA SER A 25 5.51 7.10 5.86
C SER A 25 4.26 6.53 5.18
N VAL A 26 3.07 7.00 5.60
CA VAL A 26 1.81 6.65 4.94
C VAL A 26 1.72 7.30 3.56
N ASP A 27 2.21 8.52 3.38
CA ASP A 27 2.26 9.17 2.06
C ASP A 27 3.12 8.37 1.09
N ARG A 28 4.30 7.88 1.51
CA ARG A 28 5.16 7.01 0.68
C ARG A 28 4.53 5.66 0.37
N LEU A 29 3.74 5.10 1.28
CA LEU A 29 3.02 3.84 1.08
C LEU A 29 1.91 3.98 0.03
N LEU A 30 1.24 5.13 0.00
CA LEU A 30 0.12 5.41 -0.91
C LEU A 30 0.54 6.11 -2.20
N ASP A 31 1.85 6.35 -2.38
CA ASP A 31 2.39 6.96 -3.59
C ASP A 31 2.44 5.92 -4.72
N PRO A 32 1.65 6.05 -5.80
CA PRO A 32 1.68 5.12 -6.92
C PRO A 32 3.02 5.11 -7.66
N LYS A 33 3.88 6.12 -7.48
CA LYS A 33 5.24 6.15 -8.04
C LYS A 33 6.24 5.34 -7.22
N ASN A 34 5.89 4.98 -5.99
CA ASN A 34 6.72 4.13 -5.15
C ASN A 34 6.31 2.66 -5.32
N SER A 35 6.95 1.98 -6.27
CA SER A 35 6.71 0.56 -6.55
C SER A 35 7.33 -0.38 -5.50
N SER A 36 8.18 0.14 -4.61
CA SER A 36 8.96 -0.67 -3.67
C SER A 36 8.39 -0.55 -2.27
N ILE A 37 7.55 -1.53 -1.92
CA ILE A 37 7.03 -1.73 -0.56
C ILE A 37 7.26 -3.17 -0.14
N THR A 38 7.48 -3.40 1.16
CA THR A 38 7.69 -4.75 1.68
C THR A 38 6.35 -5.42 1.98
N LEU A 39 6.31 -6.75 1.91
CA LEU A 39 5.16 -7.53 2.36
C LEU A 39 4.82 -7.26 3.84
N LEU A 40 5.84 -7.12 4.69
CA LEU A 40 5.69 -6.75 6.10
C LEU A 40 4.97 -5.41 6.27
N THR A 41 5.29 -4.43 5.42
CA THR A 41 4.59 -3.13 5.43
C THR A 41 3.11 -3.33 5.10
N LEU A 42 2.77 -4.13 4.10
CA LEU A 42 1.39 -4.46 3.74
C LEU A 42 0.66 -5.22 4.87
N GLU A 43 1.34 -6.11 5.57
CA GLU A 43 0.79 -6.81 6.75
C GLU A 43 0.45 -5.83 7.87
N ASN A 44 1.35 -4.90 8.17
CA ASN A 44 1.12 -3.87 9.18
C ASN A 44 -0.07 -2.95 8.82
N VAL A 45 -0.26 -2.64 7.54
CA VAL A 45 -1.43 -1.89 7.06
C VAL A 45 -2.70 -2.67 7.29
N ALA A 46 -2.73 -3.94 6.90
CA ALA A 46 -3.90 -4.80 7.11
C ALA A 46 -4.22 -4.93 8.61
N ALA A 47 -3.20 -5.16 9.45
CA ALA A 47 -3.35 -5.26 10.89
C ALA A 47 -3.89 -3.98 11.53
N ALA A 48 -3.38 -2.81 11.12
CA ALA A 48 -3.89 -1.52 11.57
C ALA A 48 -5.38 -1.34 11.27
N LEU A 49 -5.85 -1.84 10.13
CA LEU A 49 -7.26 -1.81 9.71
C LEU A 49 -8.12 -2.94 10.31
N GLY A 50 -7.57 -3.78 11.19
CA GLY A 50 -8.27 -4.95 11.74
C GLY A 50 -8.56 -6.02 10.67
N LYS A 51 -7.76 -6.08 9.61
CA LYS A 51 -7.88 -7.02 8.49
C LYS A 51 -6.70 -8.00 8.47
N LYS A 52 -6.86 -9.07 7.71
CA LYS A 52 -5.78 -9.99 7.35
C LYS A 52 -5.41 -9.80 5.90
N LEU A 53 -4.12 -9.76 5.64
CA LEU A 53 -3.58 -9.66 4.30
C LEU A 53 -3.75 -11.00 3.56
N LYS A 54 -4.31 -10.97 2.36
CA LYS A 54 -4.40 -12.12 1.46
C LYS A 54 -3.74 -11.76 0.15
N HIS A 55 -2.77 -12.56 -0.27
CA HIS A 55 -2.04 -12.36 -1.52
C HIS A 55 -1.81 -13.67 -2.23
N GLN A 56 -1.64 -13.59 -3.55
CA GLN A 56 -1.32 -14.70 -4.43
C GLN A 56 -0.29 -14.21 -5.44
N PHE A 57 0.68 -15.06 -5.77
CA PHE A 57 1.55 -14.82 -6.91
C PHE A 57 0.84 -15.28 -8.18
N ALA A 58 0.85 -14.42 -9.20
CA ALA A 58 0.47 -14.79 -10.55
C ALA A 58 1.75 -15.10 -11.33
N LEU A 59 1.82 -16.29 -11.93
CA LEU A 59 2.88 -16.62 -12.87
C LEU A 59 2.56 -15.92 -14.20
N SER A 60 3.47 -15.07 -14.66
CA SER A 60 3.46 -14.54 -16.01
C SER A 60 4.64 -15.12 -16.76
N ILE A 61 4.37 -15.95 -17.77
CA ILE A 61 5.41 -16.52 -18.61
C ILE A 61 5.71 -15.49 -19.70
N ASN A 62 6.95 -15.01 -19.78
CA ASN A 62 7.37 -14.12 -20.86
C ASN A 62 7.48 -14.93 -22.17
N PRO A 63 6.61 -14.67 -23.18
CA PRO A 63 6.59 -15.44 -24.42
C PRO A 63 7.91 -15.36 -25.21
N SER A 64 8.70 -14.29 -25.00
CA SER A 64 9.99 -14.10 -25.65
C SER A 64 11.06 -15.09 -25.18
N ILE A 65 10.86 -15.77 -24.04
CA ILE A 65 11.80 -16.78 -23.50
C ILE A 65 11.61 -18.15 -24.17
N ILE A 66 10.46 -18.42 -24.80
CA ILE A 66 10.12 -19.75 -25.35
C ILE A 66 10.52 -19.90 -26.83
N LYS A 67 10.87 -18.82 -27.52
CA LYS A 67 11.38 -18.90 -28.90
C LYS A 67 12.87 -19.31 -28.89
N LEU A 68 13.13 -20.62 -28.95
CA LEU A 68 14.37 -21.21 -29.44
C LEU A 68 14.11 -21.85 -30.80
#